data_AF-A0A830EPI3-F1
#
_entry.id   AF-A0A830EPI3-F1
#
_cell.length_a   1.000
_cell.length_b   1.000
_cell.length_c   1.000
_cell.angle_alpha   90.00
_cell.angle_beta   90.00
_cell.angle_gamma   90.00
#
_symmetry.space_group_name_H-M   'P 1'
#
loop_
_entity.id
_entity.type
_entity.pdbx_description
1 polymer ?
#
loop_
_entity_poly.entity_id
_entity_poly.type
_entity_poly.pdbx_seq_one_letter_code
_entity_poly.pdbx_strand_id
1 'polypeptide(L)'
;MASRTDTTAAADDPVDSVAAALSSASFVRLLASADGDGLAAAGLLARALRRVDVPFQVRVDALGAGRPSSGDDGLFVGVGSAYVNADATVAPETAPASLRASRIAAEVGGTDAAAPDPVLALAGVVADGAHPASVAGELVAAAEDAGSAVQRPGVSIPVDDAVDGLTHSTLLHAPFSGDHDAAAAAVSSLSRSDNGADSDSAADTETRRSLASRVALAVAGDNDAVPRAADAVERAVRPYTTPDAPVATLGGFADVLTATARERPGTGVALALGHGGRDAALDAWREHGRTVHSALDSASTTRHDGVFVARVDEAAAGTPGRLATLARLARDFRSPEPLVVAVGDGIAATSARESGAADAAATLAAEFPAAAVGWTGGPTRALAGIATGTPVPEMVAAIRRQST
;
A
#
# COMPACT_ATOMS: atom_id res chain seq x y z
N MET A 1 14.26 -25.73 -30.86
CA MET A 1 14.22 -24.25 -30.88
C MET A 1 12.88 -23.82 -31.47
N ALA A 2 11.91 -23.58 -30.60
CA ALA A 2 10.68 -22.89 -30.97
C ALA A 2 10.76 -21.52 -30.29
N SER A 3 10.90 -20.46 -31.09
CA SER A 3 10.88 -19.08 -30.61
C SER A 3 9.53 -18.82 -29.96
N ARG A 4 9.53 -18.78 -28.63
CA ARG A 4 8.43 -18.21 -27.85
C ARG A 4 8.61 -16.70 -28.00
N THR A 5 7.79 -16.09 -28.85
CA THR A 5 7.70 -14.64 -28.99
C THR A 5 7.30 -14.09 -27.63
N ASP A 6 8.26 -13.50 -26.93
CA ASP A 6 8.01 -12.55 -25.86
C ASP A 6 7.31 -11.35 -26.47
N THR A 7 5.98 -11.40 -26.52
CA THR A 7 5.19 -10.17 -26.60
C THR A 7 5.13 -9.62 -25.19
N THR A 8 6.18 -8.91 -24.78
CA THR A 8 6.07 -7.96 -23.66
C THR A 8 5.00 -6.97 -24.06
N ALA A 9 3.77 -7.15 -23.57
CA ALA A 9 2.73 -6.13 -23.62
C ALA A 9 3.38 -4.84 -23.11
N ALA A 10 3.41 -3.80 -23.96
CA ALA A 10 3.94 -2.52 -23.55
C ALA A 10 3.15 -2.07 -22.32
N ALA A 11 3.85 -1.78 -21.21
CA ALA A 11 3.22 -1.51 -19.93
C ALA A 11 2.49 -0.13 -19.86
N ASP A 12 2.15 0.45 -21.00
CA ASP A 12 1.66 1.81 -21.10
C ASP A 12 0.72 2.03 -22.30
N ASP A 13 -0.43 1.35 -22.31
CA ASP A 13 -1.48 1.63 -23.29
C ASP A 13 -2.00 3.07 -23.11
N PRO A 14 -2.12 3.88 -24.17
CA PRO A 14 -2.62 5.26 -24.06
C PRO A 14 -3.94 5.34 -23.30
N VAL A 15 -4.10 6.35 -22.44
CA VAL A 15 -5.31 6.53 -21.59
C VAL A 15 -6.60 6.40 -22.39
N ASP A 16 -6.68 7.08 -23.53
CA ASP A 16 -7.86 7.08 -24.41
C ASP A 16 -8.14 5.69 -25.00
N SER A 17 -7.07 4.93 -25.31
CA SER A 17 -7.18 3.57 -25.84
C SER A 17 -7.74 2.62 -24.80
N VAL A 18 -7.24 2.70 -23.55
CA VAL A 18 -7.77 1.90 -22.44
C VAL A 18 -9.22 2.28 -22.14
N ALA A 19 -9.54 3.58 -22.12
CA ALA A 19 -10.91 4.05 -21.89
C ALA A 19 -11.89 3.59 -22.98
N ALA A 20 -11.49 3.64 -24.25
CA ALA A 20 -12.28 3.13 -25.37
C ALA A 20 -12.48 1.60 -25.29
N ALA A 21 -11.45 0.85 -24.92
CA ALA A 21 -11.56 -0.59 -24.71
C ALA A 21 -12.52 -0.93 -23.55
N LEU A 22 -12.42 -0.23 -22.43
CA LEU A 22 -13.28 -0.41 -21.26
C LEU A 22 -14.76 -0.10 -21.55
N SER A 23 -15.03 0.99 -22.26
CA SER A 23 -16.40 1.44 -22.58
C SER A 23 -17.09 0.59 -23.66
N SER A 24 -16.32 -0.09 -24.53
CA SER A 24 -16.85 -0.97 -25.57
C SER A 24 -16.90 -2.46 -25.19
N ALA A 25 -16.32 -2.82 -24.05
CA ALA A 25 -16.30 -4.20 -23.58
C ALA A 25 -17.69 -4.69 -23.17
N SER A 26 -18.00 -5.95 -23.49
CA SER A 26 -19.21 -6.63 -23.01
C SER A 26 -19.09 -7.07 -21.54
N PHE A 27 -17.87 -7.29 -21.06
CA PHE A 27 -17.54 -7.66 -19.69
C PHE A 27 -16.05 -7.37 -19.42
N VAL A 28 -15.72 -6.89 -18.22
CA VAL A 28 -14.34 -6.56 -17.84
C VAL A 28 -13.88 -7.34 -16.60
N ARG A 29 -12.67 -7.90 -16.64
CA ARG A 29 -12.01 -8.56 -15.51
C ARG A 29 -10.84 -7.72 -15.04
N LEU A 30 -10.96 -7.12 -13.86
CA LEU A 30 -9.89 -6.38 -13.21
C LEU A 30 -9.12 -7.31 -12.26
N LEU A 31 -7.81 -7.47 -12.47
CA LEU A 31 -6.92 -8.14 -11.52
C LEU A 31 -5.95 -7.13 -10.93
N ALA A 32 -6.20 -6.74 -9.69
CA ALA A 32 -5.39 -5.80 -8.94
C ALA A 32 -4.27 -6.50 -8.17
N SER A 33 -3.11 -5.84 -8.05
CA SER A 33 -2.09 -6.18 -7.07
C SER A 33 -2.65 -6.08 -5.64
N ALA A 34 -2.18 -6.92 -4.73
CA ALA A 34 -2.56 -6.91 -3.31
C ALA A 34 -1.88 -5.80 -2.49
N ASP A 35 -1.98 -4.57 -2.99
CA ASP A 35 -1.57 -3.34 -2.32
C ASP A 35 -2.68 -2.28 -2.38
N GLY A 36 -2.52 -1.20 -1.61
CA GLY A 36 -3.54 -0.16 -1.52
C GLY A 36 -3.69 0.67 -2.80
N ASP A 37 -2.64 0.81 -3.61
CA ASP A 37 -2.68 1.58 -4.86
C ASP A 37 -3.44 0.82 -5.96
N GLY A 38 -3.09 -0.46 -6.16
CA GLY A 38 -3.80 -1.36 -7.06
C GLY A 38 -5.27 -1.52 -6.68
N LEU A 39 -5.59 -1.62 -5.38
CA LEU A 39 -6.97 -1.67 -4.91
C LEU A 39 -7.74 -0.37 -5.18
N ALA A 40 -7.13 0.80 -4.92
CA ALA A 40 -7.73 2.10 -5.22
C ALA A 40 -7.97 2.27 -6.73
N ALA A 41 -6.98 1.93 -7.55
CA ALA A 41 -7.06 1.95 -9.00
C ALA A 41 -8.20 1.08 -9.53
N ALA A 42 -8.32 -0.16 -9.04
CA ALA A 42 -9.41 -1.05 -9.42
C ALA A 42 -10.77 -0.50 -8.99
N GLY A 43 -10.87 0.12 -7.81
CA GLY A 43 -12.09 0.80 -7.36
C GLY A 43 -12.52 1.94 -8.27
N LEU A 44 -11.58 2.78 -8.72
CA LEU A 44 -11.83 3.89 -9.66
C LEU A 44 -12.34 3.38 -11.01
N LEU A 45 -11.67 2.39 -11.59
CA LEU A 45 -12.07 1.78 -12.86
C LEU A 45 -13.44 1.11 -12.75
N ALA A 46 -13.68 0.34 -11.69
CA ALA A 46 -14.96 -0.32 -11.48
C ALA A 46 -16.12 0.67 -11.27
N ARG A 47 -15.89 1.79 -10.58
CA ARG A 47 -16.86 2.89 -10.50
C ARG A 47 -17.13 3.52 -11.86
N ALA A 48 -16.12 3.61 -12.74
CA ALA A 48 -16.29 4.09 -14.12
C ALA A 48 -17.11 3.13 -14.97
N LEU A 49 -16.78 1.83 -14.94
CA LEU A 49 -17.52 0.79 -15.65
C LEU A 49 -18.99 0.73 -15.23
N ARG A 50 -19.27 0.86 -13.92
CA ARG A 50 -20.64 0.95 -13.40
C ARG A 50 -21.41 2.16 -13.95
N ARG A 51 -20.75 3.30 -14.22
CA ARG A 51 -21.39 4.50 -14.76
C ARG A 51 -21.81 4.34 -16.23
N VAL A 52 -21.12 3.48 -16.97
CA VAL A 52 -21.40 3.19 -18.39
C VAL A 52 -22.07 1.82 -18.58
N ASP A 53 -22.62 1.25 -17.50
CA ASP A 53 -23.34 -0.03 -17.50
C ASP A 53 -22.54 -1.23 -18.06
N VAL A 54 -21.21 -1.19 -17.96
CA VAL A 54 -20.34 -2.32 -18.33
C VAL A 54 -20.19 -3.26 -17.13
N PRO A 55 -20.61 -4.53 -17.22
CA PRO A 55 -20.48 -5.48 -16.13
C PRO A 55 -19.01 -5.86 -15.91
N PHE A 56 -18.63 -6.08 -14.65
CA PHE A 56 -17.24 -6.33 -14.30
C PHE A 56 -17.06 -7.33 -13.15
N GLN A 57 -15.86 -7.88 -13.04
CA GLN A 57 -15.37 -8.65 -11.90
C GLN A 57 -14.05 -8.06 -11.43
N VAL A 58 -13.91 -7.84 -10.12
CA VAL A 58 -12.64 -7.43 -9.49
C VAL A 58 -12.07 -8.59 -8.70
N ARG A 59 -10.79 -8.88 -8.91
CA ARG A 59 -9.97 -9.78 -8.09
C ARG A 59 -8.73 -9.01 -7.62
N VAL A 60 -8.23 -9.40 -6.47
CA VAL A 60 -6.99 -8.85 -5.88
C VAL A 60 -6.08 -10.03 -5.59
N ASP A 61 -4.82 -9.95 -6.00
CA ASP A 61 -3.89 -11.07 -5.96
C ASP A 61 -2.49 -10.62 -5.54
N ALA A 62 -1.89 -11.37 -4.62
CA ALA A 62 -0.57 -11.07 -4.07
C ALA A 62 0.58 -11.77 -4.81
N LEU A 63 0.31 -12.90 -5.49
CA LEU A 63 1.36 -13.76 -6.07
C LEU A 63 1.01 -14.34 -7.44
N GLY A 64 -0.06 -13.87 -8.09
CA GLY A 64 -0.42 -14.28 -9.44
C GLY A 64 -1.19 -15.61 -9.51
N ALA A 65 -1.74 -16.10 -8.40
CA ALA A 65 -2.54 -17.33 -8.34
C ALA A 65 -3.96 -17.17 -8.90
N GLY A 66 -4.44 -15.93 -9.04
CA GLY A 66 -5.80 -15.59 -9.48
C GLY A 66 -5.94 -15.28 -10.97
N ARG A 67 -4.93 -15.61 -11.79
CA ARG A 67 -4.93 -15.33 -13.23
C ARG A 67 -6.06 -16.10 -13.94
N PRO A 68 -6.86 -15.44 -14.80
CA PRO A 68 -7.82 -16.15 -15.63
C PRO A 68 -7.11 -17.12 -16.58
N SER A 69 -7.75 -18.24 -16.90
CA SER A 69 -7.28 -19.15 -17.94
C SER A 69 -7.28 -18.45 -19.29
N SER A 70 -6.32 -18.78 -20.15
CA SER A 70 -6.34 -18.34 -21.55
C SER A 70 -7.62 -18.83 -22.21
N GLY A 71 -8.47 -17.90 -22.69
CA GLY A 71 -9.75 -18.21 -23.35
C GLY A 71 -11.00 -17.90 -22.53
N ASP A 72 -10.88 -17.31 -21.33
CA ASP A 72 -12.04 -16.75 -20.62
C ASP A 72 -12.60 -15.53 -21.39
N ASP A 73 -13.93 -15.46 -21.54
CA ASP A 73 -14.59 -14.32 -22.17
C ASP A 73 -14.43 -13.03 -21.33
N GLY A 74 -14.29 -11.89 -22.01
CA GLY A 74 -14.21 -10.54 -21.47
C GLY A 74 -12.83 -9.88 -21.59
N LEU A 75 -12.78 -8.55 -21.47
CA LEU A 75 -11.55 -7.77 -21.49
C LEU A 75 -10.80 -7.95 -20.16
N PHE A 76 -9.60 -8.52 -20.20
CA PHE A 76 -8.75 -8.72 -19.03
C PHE A 76 -7.79 -7.54 -18.82
N VAL A 77 -7.90 -6.88 -17.67
CA VAL A 77 -7.10 -5.71 -17.32
C VAL A 77 -6.27 -5.99 -16.06
N GLY A 78 -4.96 -5.87 -16.22
CA GLY A 78 -4.00 -5.88 -15.12
C GLY A 78 -3.93 -4.53 -14.42
N VAL A 79 -4.05 -4.49 -13.10
CA VAL A 79 -4.03 -3.24 -12.31
C VAL A 79 -2.96 -3.31 -11.22
N GLY A 80 -2.13 -2.27 -11.11
CA GLY A 80 -1.04 -2.16 -10.13
C GLY A 80 0.22 -2.96 -10.49
N SER A 81 0.14 -3.92 -11.42
CA SER A 81 1.29 -4.62 -11.97
C SER A 81 1.02 -5.12 -13.38
N ALA A 82 2.07 -5.36 -14.16
CA ALA A 82 1.95 -6.05 -15.43
C ALA A 82 1.63 -7.53 -15.22
N TYR A 83 0.63 -8.04 -15.93
CA TYR A 83 0.28 -9.46 -15.94
C TYR A 83 0.43 -10.03 -17.33
N VAL A 84 0.95 -11.26 -17.41
CA VAL A 84 1.03 -11.99 -18.67
C VAL A 84 -0.39 -12.22 -19.21
N ASN A 85 -0.59 -11.95 -20.50
CA ASN A 85 -1.86 -12.05 -21.23
C ASN A 85 -2.93 -11.02 -20.85
N ALA A 86 -2.60 -9.93 -20.14
CA ALA A 86 -3.52 -8.81 -20.00
C ALA A 86 -3.78 -8.14 -21.35
N ASP A 87 -5.04 -7.90 -21.68
CA ASP A 87 -5.44 -7.15 -22.87
C ASP A 87 -5.11 -5.66 -22.73
N ALA A 88 -5.12 -5.16 -21.48
CA ALA A 88 -4.65 -3.83 -21.12
C ALA A 88 -3.98 -3.83 -19.74
N THR A 89 -3.03 -2.94 -19.53
CA THR A 89 -2.31 -2.80 -18.25
C THR A 89 -2.39 -1.38 -17.69
N VAL A 90 -2.74 -1.27 -16.40
CA VAL A 90 -2.74 -0.04 -15.60
C VAL A 90 -1.75 -0.23 -14.46
N ALA A 91 -0.46 -0.05 -14.75
CA ALA A 91 0.64 -0.28 -13.81
C ALA A 91 1.41 1.02 -13.52
N PRO A 92 2.12 1.09 -12.37
CA PRO A 92 2.97 2.22 -12.05
C PRO A 92 4.27 2.19 -12.88
N GLU A 93 4.46 3.17 -13.75
CA GLU A 93 5.77 3.42 -14.40
C GLU A 93 6.38 4.73 -13.90
N THR A 94 5.71 5.85 -14.16
CA THR A 94 6.16 7.20 -13.74
C THR A 94 5.29 7.81 -12.65
N ALA A 95 4.14 7.21 -12.37
CA ALA A 95 3.17 7.65 -11.38
C ALA A 95 2.39 6.46 -10.82
N PRO A 96 1.81 6.59 -9.61
CA PRO A 96 0.93 5.57 -9.02
C PRO A 96 -0.22 5.14 -9.94
N ALA A 97 -0.60 3.87 -9.86
CA ALA A 97 -1.64 3.28 -10.68
C ALA A 97 -3.00 3.95 -10.44
N SER A 98 -3.30 4.41 -9.22
CA SER A 98 -4.55 5.11 -8.90
C SER A 98 -4.71 6.42 -9.65
N LEU A 99 -3.62 7.18 -9.90
CA LEU A 99 -3.69 8.42 -10.67
C LEU A 99 -3.99 8.15 -12.14
N ARG A 100 -3.33 7.14 -12.71
CA ARG A 100 -3.60 6.69 -14.06
C ARG A 100 -5.03 6.20 -14.19
N ALA A 101 -5.50 5.37 -13.27
CA ALA A 101 -6.87 4.88 -13.21
C ALA A 101 -7.89 6.02 -13.09
N SER A 102 -7.58 7.07 -12.32
CA SER A 102 -8.42 8.27 -12.24
C SER A 102 -8.56 8.96 -13.59
N ARG A 103 -7.48 9.12 -14.35
CA ARG A 103 -7.52 9.72 -15.70
C ARG A 103 -8.34 8.86 -16.67
N ILE A 104 -8.09 7.54 -16.69
CA ILE A 104 -8.87 6.59 -17.50
C ILE A 104 -10.35 6.65 -17.11
N ALA A 105 -10.67 6.68 -15.81
CA ALA A 105 -12.03 6.75 -15.31
C ALA A 105 -12.75 8.05 -15.69
N ALA A 106 -12.02 9.17 -15.85
CA ALA A 106 -12.58 10.41 -16.35
C ALA A 106 -12.98 10.27 -17.83
N GLU A 107 -12.12 9.69 -18.67
CA GLU A 107 -12.37 9.50 -20.10
C GLU A 107 -13.49 8.50 -20.39
N VAL A 108 -13.59 7.40 -19.64
CA VAL A 108 -14.64 6.38 -19.83
C VAL A 108 -16.05 6.98 -19.74
N GLY A 109 -16.24 8.01 -18.90
CA GLY A 109 -17.54 8.66 -18.74
C GLY A 109 -17.88 9.73 -19.79
N GLY A 110 -16.92 10.12 -20.62
CA GLY A 110 -17.05 11.29 -21.48
C GLY A 110 -17.16 12.62 -20.71
N THR A 111 -17.39 13.71 -21.44
CA THR A 111 -17.34 15.08 -20.89
C THR A 111 -18.45 15.42 -19.88
N ASP A 112 -19.55 14.67 -19.90
CA ASP A 112 -20.73 14.95 -19.07
C ASP A 112 -20.76 14.11 -17.78
N ALA A 113 -19.78 13.23 -17.58
CA ALA A 113 -19.76 12.37 -16.42
C ALA A 113 -19.21 13.07 -15.17
N ALA A 114 -19.75 12.68 -14.01
CA ALA A 114 -19.18 13.06 -12.72
C ALA A 114 -17.70 12.68 -12.64
N ALA A 115 -16.90 13.61 -12.11
CA ALA A 115 -15.48 13.39 -11.92
C ALA A 115 -15.21 12.15 -11.06
N PRO A 116 -14.11 11.41 -11.33
CA PRO A 116 -13.66 10.33 -10.46
C PRO A 116 -13.44 10.83 -9.02
N ASP A 117 -13.59 9.93 -8.05
CA ASP A 117 -13.40 10.24 -6.62
C ASP A 117 -11.95 10.64 -6.33
N PRO A 118 -11.67 11.92 -6.02
CA PRO A 118 -10.31 12.39 -5.82
C PRO A 118 -9.69 11.83 -4.54
N VAL A 119 -10.49 11.55 -3.50
CA VAL A 119 -10.00 11.04 -2.22
C VAL A 119 -9.50 9.60 -2.39
N LEU A 120 -10.23 8.76 -3.13
CA LEU A 120 -9.79 7.38 -3.41
C LEU A 120 -8.50 7.37 -4.26
N ALA A 121 -8.41 8.22 -5.28
CA ALA A 121 -7.21 8.33 -6.11
C ALA A 121 -5.98 8.76 -5.28
N LEU A 122 -6.13 9.82 -4.47
CA LEU A 122 -5.07 10.32 -3.59
C LEU A 122 -4.71 9.30 -2.49
N ALA A 123 -5.65 8.48 -2.01
CA ALA A 123 -5.35 7.43 -1.04
C ALA A 123 -4.46 6.34 -1.65
N GLY A 124 -4.70 5.97 -2.92
CA GLY A 124 -3.83 5.06 -3.67
C GLY A 124 -2.41 5.61 -3.82
N VAL A 125 -2.27 6.91 -4.11
CA VAL A 125 -0.96 7.59 -4.16
C VAL A 125 -0.19 7.45 -2.85
N VAL A 126 -0.86 7.67 -1.72
CA VAL A 126 -0.24 7.55 -0.40
C VAL A 126 0.11 6.09 -0.10
N ALA A 127 -0.70 5.11 -0.53
CA ALA A 127 -0.43 3.69 -0.36
C ALA A 127 0.82 3.22 -1.15
N ASP A 128 1.03 3.80 -2.35
CA ASP A 128 2.26 3.65 -3.12
C ASP A 128 3.48 4.35 -2.47
N GLY A 129 3.26 5.09 -1.37
CA GLY A 129 4.31 5.73 -0.59
C GLY A 129 4.77 7.08 -1.16
N ALA A 130 4.08 7.59 -2.18
CA ALA A 130 4.31 8.89 -2.76
C ALA A 130 3.59 10.00 -1.95
N HIS A 131 4.17 11.19 -1.91
CA HIS A 131 3.53 12.34 -1.29
C HIS A 131 2.53 12.97 -2.28
N PRO A 132 1.23 13.10 -1.91
CA PRO A 132 0.17 13.45 -2.86
C PRO A 132 0.39 14.82 -3.51
N ALA A 133 0.82 15.83 -2.75
CA ALA A 133 1.10 17.16 -3.32
C ALA A 133 2.28 17.17 -4.30
N SER A 134 3.17 16.17 -4.24
CA SER A 134 4.36 16.11 -5.10
C SER A 134 4.07 15.48 -6.47
N VAL A 135 3.12 14.54 -6.54
CA VAL A 135 2.82 13.80 -7.77
C VAL A 135 1.42 14.09 -8.34
N ALA A 136 0.53 14.68 -7.53
CA ALA A 136 -0.87 14.91 -7.87
C ALA A 136 -1.36 16.29 -7.40
N GLY A 137 -0.51 17.33 -7.47
CA GLY A 137 -0.79 18.66 -6.93
C GLY A 137 -2.10 19.28 -7.43
N GLU A 138 -2.43 19.14 -8.72
CA GLU A 138 -3.71 19.64 -9.26
C GLU A 138 -4.93 18.91 -8.66
N LEU A 139 -4.83 17.60 -8.44
CA LEU A 139 -5.90 16.81 -7.83
C LEU A 139 -6.06 17.13 -6.34
N VAL A 140 -4.95 17.40 -5.64
CA VAL A 140 -4.98 17.88 -4.25
C VAL A 140 -5.68 19.24 -4.17
N ALA A 141 -5.30 20.20 -5.03
CA ALA A 141 -5.93 21.51 -5.06
C ALA A 141 -7.44 21.41 -5.35
N ALA A 142 -7.83 20.58 -6.33
CA ALA A 142 -9.25 20.34 -6.62
C ALA A 142 -10.00 19.71 -5.44
N ALA A 143 -9.36 18.78 -4.71
CA ALA A 143 -9.95 18.15 -3.54
C ALA A 143 -10.12 19.14 -2.37
N GLU A 144 -9.16 20.06 -2.19
CA GLU A 144 -9.20 21.14 -1.20
C GLU A 144 -10.26 22.19 -1.53
N ASP A 145 -10.32 22.64 -2.79
CA ASP A 145 -11.34 23.58 -3.27
C ASP A 145 -12.75 23.01 -3.11
N ALA A 146 -12.90 21.70 -3.28
CA ALA A 146 -14.16 20.98 -3.06
C ALA A 146 -14.44 20.66 -1.57
N GLY A 147 -13.51 20.93 -0.66
CA GLY A 147 -13.64 20.60 0.78
C GLY A 147 -13.54 19.11 1.11
N SER A 148 -13.29 18.25 0.12
CA SER A 148 -13.18 16.80 0.27
C SER A 148 -11.85 16.34 0.90
N ALA A 149 -10.83 17.19 0.84
CA ALA A 149 -9.56 17.03 1.53
C ALA A 149 -9.17 18.35 2.21
N VAL A 150 -8.71 18.31 3.46
CA VAL A 150 -8.27 19.53 4.17
C VAL A 150 -6.97 19.23 4.89
N GLN A 151 -5.88 19.93 4.56
CA GLN A 151 -4.62 19.76 5.26
C GLN A 151 -4.66 20.43 6.63
N ARG A 152 -4.37 19.67 7.70
CA ARG A 152 -4.28 20.21 9.07
C ARG A 152 -3.17 19.56 9.90
N PRO A 153 -2.70 20.19 10.99
CA PRO A 153 -1.81 19.53 11.94
C PRO A 153 -2.46 18.26 12.51
N GLY A 154 -1.65 17.27 12.84
CA GLY A 154 -2.12 16.00 13.39
C GLY A 154 -1.36 14.81 12.84
N VAL A 155 -1.97 13.63 12.99
CA VAL A 155 -1.44 12.34 12.57
C VAL A 155 -2.40 11.70 11.57
N SER A 156 -1.86 11.05 10.54
CA SER A 156 -2.59 10.29 9.54
C SER A 156 -3.10 8.98 10.12
N ILE A 157 -4.31 8.99 10.69
CA ILE A 157 -4.98 7.80 11.23
C ILE A 157 -6.38 7.66 10.62
N PRO A 158 -6.93 6.44 10.47
CA PRO A 158 -8.24 6.24 9.85
C PRO A 158 -9.42 6.55 10.77
N VAL A 159 -9.17 6.72 12.07
CA VAL A 159 -10.16 6.91 13.14
C VAL A 159 -9.83 8.16 13.95
N ASP A 160 -10.82 8.70 14.69
CA ASP A 160 -10.61 9.89 15.53
C ASP A 160 -9.91 9.56 16.87
N ASP A 161 -9.96 8.31 17.29
CA ASP A 161 -9.25 7.84 18.48
C ASP A 161 -7.75 7.73 18.19
N ALA A 162 -6.98 8.66 18.78
CA ALA A 162 -5.53 8.70 18.62
C ALA A 162 -4.83 7.44 19.15
N VAL A 163 -5.35 6.80 20.20
CA VAL A 163 -4.74 5.60 20.77
C VAL A 163 -4.95 4.43 19.82
N ASP A 164 -6.18 4.20 19.38
CA ASP A 164 -6.51 3.15 18.40
C ASP A 164 -5.76 3.38 17.06
N GLY A 165 -5.71 4.62 16.61
CA GLY A 165 -4.96 5.09 15.44
C GLY A 165 -3.47 4.74 15.51
N LEU A 166 -2.80 5.13 16.59
CA LEU A 166 -1.35 4.96 16.76
C LEU A 166 -0.93 3.52 17.04
N THR A 167 -1.78 2.76 17.74
CA THR A 167 -1.52 1.35 18.05
C THR A 167 -1.41 0.52 16.77
N HIS A 168 -2.26 0.79 15.79
CA HIS A 168 -2.43 -0.09 14.63
C HIS A 168 -1.89 0.48 13.32
N SER A 169 -1.45 1.74 13.28
CA SER A 169 -1.00 2.34 12.02
C SER A 169 0.29 1.73 11.52
N THR A 170 0.30 1.31 10.25
CA THR A 170 1.53 0.86 9.57
C THR A 170 2.22 1.98 8.80
N LEU A 171 1.77 3.23 8.92
CA LEU A 171 2.46 4.37 8.32
C LEU A 171 3.76 4.73 9.06
N LEU A 172 3.85 4.32 10.33
CA LEU A 172 4.98 4.57 11.21
C LEU A 172 5.34 3.31 12.01
N HIS A 173 6.50 3.33 12.65
CA HIS A 173 6.83 2.38 13.71
C HIS A 173 7.59 3.11 14.82
N ALA A 174 7.11 2.95 16.05
CA ALA A 174 7.62 3.56 17.26
C ALA A 174 7.46 2.58 18.45
N PRO A 175 8.02 2.88 19.65
CA PRO A 175 7.93 1.98 20.80
C PRO A 175 6.51 1.64 21.30
N PHE A 176 5.49 2.38 20.86
CA PHE A 176 4.08 2.10 21.18
C PHE A 176 3.34 1.30 20.10
N SER A 177 3.96 1.07 18.95
CA SER A 177 3.30 0.41 17.82
C SER A 177 2.95 -1.04 18.18
N GLY A 178 1.71 -1.44 17.95
CA GLY A 178 1.19 -2.76 18.32
C GLY A 178 0.77 -2.91 19.79
N ASP A 179 1.05 -1.92 20.64
CA ASP A 179 0.72 -1.93 22.08
C ASP A 179 -0.20 -0.76 22.44
N HIS A 180 -1.46 -1.10 22.75
CA HIS A 180 -2.49 -0.13 23.10
C HIS A 180 -2.16 0.65 24.38
N ASP A 181 -1.61 -0.01 25.40
CA ASP A 181 -1.32 0.62 26.68
C ASP A 181 -0.12 1.57 26.55
N ALA A 182 0.89 1.18 25.75
CA ALA A 182 2.00 2.05 25.40
C ALA A 182 1.54 3.26 24.59
N ALA A 183 0.61 3.08 23.63
CA ALA A 183 0.05 4.18 22.84
C ALA A 183 -0.75 5.15 23.71
N ALA A 184 -1.58 4.62 24.63
CA ALA A 184 -2.31 5.42 25.60
C ALA A 184 -1.37 6.21 26.51
N ALA A 185 -0.31 5.58 27.01
CA ALA A 185 0.70 6.24 27.82
C ALA A 185 1.39 7.40 27.07
N ALA A 186 1.74 7.19 25.80
CA ALA A 186 2.42 8.20 24.96
C ALA A 186 1.57 9.47 24.76
N VAL A 187 0.25 9.34 24.67
CA VAL A 187 -0.67 10.47 24.42
C VAL A 187 -1.39 10.99 25.66
N SER A 188 -1.26 10.32 26.82
CA SER A 188 -1.97 10.63 28.07
C SER A 188 -1.86 12.09 28.54
N SER A 189 -0.69 12.73 28.39
CA SER A 189 -0.51 14.13 28.77
C SER A 189 -0.92 15.15 27.69
N LEU A 190 -1.61 14.70 26.63
CA LEU A 190 -2.28 15.53 25.63
C LEU A 190 -3.81 15.57 25.83
N SER A 191 -4.35 14.81 26.78
CA SER A 191 -5.79 14.74 27.03
C SER A 191 -6.37 16.15 27.27
N ARG A 192 -7.39 16.50 26.48
CA ARG A 192 -8.03 17.83 26.45
C ARG A 192 -8.38 18.33 27.85
N SER A 193 -8.16 19.62 28.09
CA SER A 193 -9.05 20.36 28.98
C SER A 193 -10.40 20.44 28.29
N ASP A 194 -11.44 19.93 28.94
CA ASP A 194 -12.80 19.71 28.42
C ASP A 194 -13.58 21.02 28.20
N ASN A 195 -13.05 21.93 27.37
CA ASN A 195 -13.63 23.23 27.09
C ASN A 195 -14.19 23.28 25.67
N GLY A 196 -15.43 22.80 25.51
CA GLY A 196 -16.38 23.29 24.49
C GLY A 196 -16.07 23.02 23.01
N ALA A 197 -16.66 21.93 22.51
CA ALA A 197 -17.32 21.67 21.21
C ALA A 197 -17.10 22.50 19.91
N ASP A 198 -16.06 23.31 19.75
CA ASP A 198 -15.67 23.84 18.44
C ASP A 198 -14.40 23.15 17.96
N SER A 199 -14.55 22.16 17.06
CA SER A 199 -13.47 21.27 16.58
C SER A 199 -12.30 21.97 15.86
N ASP A 200 -12.43 23.28 15.60
CA ASP A 200 -11.43 24.15 14.97
C ASP A 200 -10.93 25.26 15.90
N SER A 201 -11.08 25.09 17.22
CA SER A 201 -10.47 25.98 18.19
C SER A 201 -8.93 25.99 18.04
N ALA A 202 -8.30 27.11 18.44
CA ALA A 202 -6.85 27.20 18.52
C ALA A 202 -6.25 26.12 19.46
N ALA A 203 -7.00 25.75 20.50
CA ALA A 203 -6.62 24.71 21.46
C ALA A 203 -6.61 23.30 20.83
N ASP A 204 -7.60 22.97 19.99
CA ASP A 204 -7.61 21.70 19.27
C ASP A 204 -6.48 21.63 18.25
N THR A 205 -6.20 22.74 17.56
CA THR A 205 -5.06 22.82 16.64
C THR A 205 -3.73 22.60 17.35
N GLU A 206 -3.56 23.18 18.55
CA GLU A 206 -2.35 22.97 19.34
C GLU A 206 -2.24 21.53 19.89
N THR A 207 -3.37 20.94 20.28
CA THR A 207 -3.42 19.52 20.70
C THR A 207 -2.98 18.61 19.56
N ARG A 208 -3.50 18.83 18.34
CA ARG A 208 -3.12 18.07 17.15
C ARG A 208 -1.64 18.25 16.79
N ARG A 209 -1.12 19.47 16.90
CA ARG A 209 0.32 19.75 16.70
C ARG A 209 1.18 19.03 17.72
N SER A 210 0.81 19.10 19.00
CA SER A 210 1.51 18.43 20.08
C SER A 210 1.51 16.90 19.91
N LEU A 211 0.39 16.32 19.45
CA LEU A 211 0.31 14.90 19.08
C LEU A 211 1.31 14.55 17.98
N ALA A 212 1.31 15.28 16.87
CA ALA A 212 2.23 15.07 15.77
C ALA A 212 3.70 15.18 16.21
N SER A 213 4.03 16.19 17.03
CA SER A 213 5.38 16.37 17.59
C SER A 213 5.80 15.22 18.48
N ARG A 214 4.91 14.71 19.33
CA ARG A 214 5.22 13.53 20.17
C ARG A 214 5.46 12.28 19.35
N VAL A 215 4.66 12.04 18.32
CA VAL A 215 4.85 10.91 17.42
C VAL A 215 6.20 11.01 16.71
N ALA A 216 6.54 12.17 16.16
CA ALA A 216 7.84 12.40 15.52
C ALA A 216 9.01 12.17 16.49
N LEU A 217 8.90 12.67 17.72
CA LEU A 217 9.92 12.46 18.76
C LEU A 217 10.02 11.00 19.21
N ALA A 218 8.90 10.29 19.33
CA ALA A 218 8.88 8.88 19.70
C ALA A 218 9.53 8.00 18.63
N VAL A 219 9.31 8.31 17.35
CA VAL A 219 9.97 7.62 16.23
C VAL A 219 11.46 7.93 16.20
N ALA A 220 11.84 9.21 16.27
CA ALA A 220 13.24 9.61 16.16
C ALA A 220 14.09 9.26 17.40
N GLY A 221 13.45 9.16 18.58
CA GLY A 221 14.09 8.87 19.86
C GLY A 221 14.11 7.39 20.24
N ASP A 222 13.58 6.51 19.38
CA ASP A 222 13.69 5.07 19.56
C ASP A 222 15.15 4.62 19.42
N ASN A 223 15.61 3.75 20.32
CA ASN A 223 16.99 3.27 20.35
C ASN A 223 17.35 2.46 19.09
N ASP A 224 16.37 1.78 18.51
CA ASP A 224 16.53 0.96 17.30
C ASP A 224 16.19 1.74 16.03
N ALA A 225 15.91 3.06 16.13
CA ALA A 225 15.66 3.89 14.96
C ALA A 225 16.94 4.18 14.17
N VAL A 226 16.77 4.25 12.86
CA VAL A 226 17.79 4.75 11.93
C VAL A 226 17.50 6.20 11.56
N PRO A 227 18.48 7.00 11.10
CA PRO A 227 18.25 8.40 10.69
C PRO A 227 17.09 8.57 9.70
N ARG A 228 16.87 7.57 8.83
CA ARG A 228 15.78 7.51 7.86
C ARG A 228 14.38 7.55 8.49
N ALA A 229 14.23 7.11 9.73
CA ALA A 229 12.96 7.09 10.43
C ALA A 229 12.33 8.50 10.53
N ALA A 230 13.16 9.54 10.65
CA ALA A 230 12.72 10.93 10.69
C ALA A 230 12.11 11.41 9.36
N ASP A 231 12.61 10.92 8.21
CA ASP A 231 12.02 11.20 6.91
C ASP A 231 10.74 10.36 6.71
N ALA A 232 10.77 9.10 7.14
CA ALA A 232 9.65 8.17 6.96
C ALA A 232 8.39 8.59 7.73
N VAL A 233 8.55 9.13 8.95
CA VAL A 233 7.43 9.61 9.78
C VAL A 233 6.71 10.82 9.17
N GLU A 234 7.31 11.55 8.23
CA GLU A 234 6.64 12.66 7.54
C GLU A 234 5.33 12.24 6.88
N ARG A 235 5.24 10.99 6.39
CA ARG A 235 4.00 10.43 5.80
C ARG A 235 2.86 10.27 6.82
N ALA A 236 3.21 10.16 8.10
CA ALA A 236 2.27 9.98 9.18
C ALA A 236 1.85 11.29 9.86
N VAL A 237 2.45 12.44 9.51
CA VAL A 237 2.14 13.74 10.12
C VAL A 237 1.60 14.72 9.09
N ARG A 238 0.94 15.79 9.55
CA ARG A 238 0.28 16.81 8.70
C ARG A 238 -0.73 16.20 7.71
N PRO A 239 -1.70 15.41 8.20
CA PRO A 239 -2.64 14.70 7.36
C PRO A 239 -3.51 15.65 6.53
N TYR A 240 -3.95 15.13 5.39
CA TYR A 240 -5.18 15.58 4.74
C TYR A 240 -6.35 14.85 5.39
N THR A 241 -7.24 15.58 6.06
CA THR A 241 -8.50 15.01 6.53
C THR A 241 -9.52 14.93 5.44
N THR A 242 -10.41 13.96 5.54
CA THR A 242 -11.38 13.61 4.51
C THR A 242 -12.78 13.55 5.11
N PRO A 243 -13.45 14.71 5.31
CA PRO A 243 -14.69 14.83 6.10
C PRO A 243 -15.83 13.92 5.63
N ASP A 244 -15.97 13.76 4.32
CA ASP A 244 -17.06 12.98 3.70
C ASP A 244 -16.65 11.56 3.32
N ALA A 245 -15.42 11.16 3.61
CA ALA A 245 -14.90 9.84 3.26
C ALA A 245 -15.17 8.79 4.34
N PRO A 246 -15.05 7.49 4.03
CA PRO A 246 -15.26 6.43 5.01
C PRO A 246 -14.30 6.45 6.21
N VAL A 247 -13.20 7.19 6.14
CA VAL A 247 -12.16 7.27 7.19
C VAL A 247 -11.68 8.70 7.36
N ALA A 248 -11.05 9.00 8.50
CA ALA A 248 -10.78 10.37 8.93
C ALA A 248 -9.66 11.09 8.14
N THR A 249 -8.70 10.35 7.58
CA THR A 249 -7.56 10.94 6.87
C THR A 249 -7.20 10.15 5.61
N LEU A 250 -6.55 10.85 4.67
CA LEU A 250 -6.04 10.26 3.44
C LEU A 250 -5.00 9.16 3.69
N GLY A 251 -4.05 9.42 4.60
CA GLY A 251 -3.05 8.41 4.97
C GLY A 251 -3.67 7.24 5.72
N GLY A 252 -4.65 7.49 6.60
CA GLY A 252 -5.44 6.43 7.22
C GLY A 252 -6.19 5.58 6.19
N PHE A 253 -6.72 6.20 5.12
CA PHE A 253 -7.37 5.47 4.05
C PHE A 253 -6.39 4.59 3.27
N ALA A 254 -5.22 5.12 2.96
CA ALA A 254 -4.15 4.35 2.33
C ALA A 254 -3.72 3.12 3.17
N ASP A 255 -3.62 3.29 4.49
CA ASP A 255 -3.27 2.23 5.43
C ASP A 255 -4.37 1.14 5.48
N VAL A 256 -5.65 1.54 5.54
CA VAL A 256 -6.80 0.62 5.51
C VAL A 256 -6.92 -0.12 4.18
N LEU A 257 -6.73 0.57 3.04
CA LEU A 257 -6.73 -0.05 1.72
C LEU A 257 -5.59 -1.09 1.61
N THR A 258 -4.40 -0.75 2.08
CA THR A 258 -3.26 -1.66 2.08
C THR A 258 -3.54 -2.90 2.93
N ALA A 259 -4.06 -2.72 4.15
CA ALA A 259 -4.38 -3.85 5.03
C ALA A 259 -5.50 -4.73 4.44
N THR A 260 -6.58 -4.13 3.95
CA THR A 260 -7.70 -4.90 3.39
C THR A 260 -7.33 -5.62 2.10
N ALA A 261 -6.50 -5.03 1.23
CA ALA A 261 -5.99 -5.70 0.04
C ALA A 261 -5.22 -7.00 0.36
N ARG A 262 -4.66 -7.09 1.58
CA ARG A 262 -3.80 -8.20 2.03
C ARG A 262 -4.54 -9.21 2.90
N GLU A 263 -5.45 -8.74 3.75
CA GLU A 263 -6.17 -9.57 4.73
C GLU A 263 -7.55 -10.01 4.23
N ARG A 264 -8.30 -9.09 3.63
CA ARG A 264 -9.72 -9.28 3.28
C ARG A 264 -10.06 -8.53 1.98
N PRO A 265 -9.57 -8.99 0.82
CA PRO A 265 -9.61 -8.18 -0.40
C PRO A 265 -11.04 -7.86 -0.87
N GLY A 266 -11.99 -8.78 -0.65
CA GLY A 266 -13.41 -8.51 -0.93
C GLY A 266 -13.99 -7.34 -0.12
N THR A 267 -13.54 -7.17 1.14
CA THR A 267 -13.90 -6.01 1.97
C THR A 267 -13.26 -4.74 1.44
N GLY A 268 -11.99 -4.80 1.02
CA GLY A 268 -11.29 -3.68 0.38
C GLY A 268 -11.99 -3.24 -0.91
N VAL A 269 -12.42 -4.17 -1.76
CA VAL A 269 -13.16 -3.88 -3.00
C VAL A 269 -14.51 -3.23 -2.68
N ALA A 270 -15.26 -3.74 -1.69
CA ALA A 270 -16.52 -3.14 -1.28
C ALA A 270 -16.35 -1.70 -0.79
N LEU A 271 -15.31 -1.45 0.01
CA LEU A 271 -14.95 -0.12 0.51
C LEU A 271 -14.57 0.83 -0.64
N ALA A 272 -13.68 0.38 -1.53
CA ALA A 272 -13.23 1.16 -2.69
C ALA A 272 -14.38 1.49 -3.65
N LEU A 273 -15.40 0.64 -3.76
CA LEU A 273 -16.60 0.91 -4.57
C LEU A 273 -17.64 1.81 -3.88
N GLY A 274 -17.45 2.11 -2.59
CA GLY A 274 -18.41 2.89 -1.80
C GLY A 274 -19.66 2.11 -1.38
N HIS A 275 -19.60 0.77 -1.35
CA HIS A 275 -20.72 -0.09 -0.92
C HIS A 275 -20.73 -0.40 0.59
N GLY A 276 -19.99 0.37 1.39
CA GLY A 276 -19.85 0.15 2.83
C GLY A 276 -18.67 -0.77 3.19
N GLY A 277 -18.79 -1.50 4.30
CA GLY A 277 -17.73 -2.38 4.80
C GLY A 277 -16.66 -1.69 5.64
N ARG A 278 -16.88 -0.43 6.04
CA ARG A 278 -15.96 0.36 6.87
C ARG A 278 -15.50 -0.37 8.13
N ASP A 279 -16.42 -0.88 8.93
CA ASP A 279 -16.06 -1.50 10.22
C ASP A 279 -15.24 -2.78 10.01
N ALA A 280 -15.65 -3.62 9.05
CA ALA A 280 -14.89 -4.82 8.69
C ALA A 280 -13.50 -4.49 8.11
N ALA A 281 -13.36 -3.35 7.43
CA ALA A 281 -12.09 -2.84 6.93
C ALA A 281 -11.18 -2.34 8.06
N LEU A 282 -11.74 -1.61 9.03
CA LEU A 282 -11.02 -1.18 10.23
C LEU A 282 -10.58 -2.38 11.07
N ASP A 283 -11.42 -3.41 11.22
CA ASP A 283 -11.03 -4.65 11.91
C ASP A 283 -9.87 -5.37 11.22
N ALA A 284 -9.90 -5.42 9.87
CA ALA A 284 -8.79 -5.98 9.10
C ALA A 284 -7.51 -5.16 9.28
N TRP A 285 -7.61 -3.83 9.29
CA TRP A 285 -6.49 -2.92 9.53
C TRP A 285 -5.90 -3.08 10.94
N ARG A 286 -6.74 -3.14 11.98
CA ARG A 286 -6.29 -3.38 13.36
C ARG A 286 -5.55 -4.70 13.52
N GLU A 287 -6.11 -5.77 12.95
CA GLU A 287 -5.48 -7.09 12.97
C GLU A 287 -4.16 -7.10 12.21
N HIS A 288 -4.12 -6.46 11.04
CA HIS A 288 -2.90 -6.34 10.24
C HIS A 288 -1.81 -5.58 11.00
N GLY A 289 -2.13 -4.41 11.54
CA GLY A 289 -1.20 -3.55 12.28
C GLY A 289 -0.58 -4.24 13.48
N ARG A 290 -1.42 -4.81 14.37
CA ARG A 290 -0.93 -5.57 15.54
C ARG A 290 -0.03 -6.73 15.13
N THR A 291 -0.45 -7.51 14.14
CA THR A 291 0.32 -8.68 13.71
C THR A 291 1.68 -8.27 13.15
N VAL A 292 1.71 -7.26 12.28
CA VAL A 292 2.96 -6.81 11.64
C VAL A 292 3.91 -6.20 12.67
N HIS A 293 3.44 -5.37 13.60
CA HIS A 293 4.29 -4.82 14.64
C HIS A 293 4.84 -5.89 15.57
N SER A 294 3.97 -6.81 16.04
CA SER A 294 4.43 -7.95 16.85
C SER A 294 5.45 -8.80 16.11
N ALA A 295 5.28 -9.03 14.81
CA ALA A 295 6.22 -9.80 14.01
C ALA A 295 7.54 -9.06 13.79
N LEU A 296 7.52 -7.73 13.67
CA LEU A 296 8.72 -6.91 13.55
C LEU A 296 9.53 -6.93 14.86
N ASP A 297 8.86 -6.82 16.00
CA ASP A 297 9.49 -6.84 17.33
C ASP A 297 10.09 -8.22 17.67
N SER A 298 9.47 -9.31 17.21
CA SER A 298 9.96 -10.66 17.45
C SER A 298 10.91 -11.19 16.37
N ALA A 299 11.15 -10.43 15.29
CA ALA A 299 11.93 -10.91 14.15
C ALA A 299 13.40 -11.18 14.53
N SER A 300 13.94 -12.31 14.07
CA SER A 300 15.39 -12.53 14.09
C SER A 300 16.03 -11.73 12.96
N THR A 301 16.78 -10.68 13.31
CA THR A 301 17.40 -9.79 12.32
C THR A 301 18.89 -10.07 12.15
N THR A 302 19.37 -10.06 10.90
CA THR A 302 20.80 -10.11 10.59
C THR A 302 21.16 -9.04 9.58
N ARG A 303 22.22 -8.28 9.87
CA ARG A 303 22.73 -7.21 9.02
C ARG A 303 23.91 -7.71 8.18
N HIS A 304 23.86 -7.41 6.89
CA HIS A 304 24.94 -7.63 5.94
C HIS A 304 25.16 -6.31 5.17
N ASP A 305 26.39 -6.01 4.77
CA ASP A 305 26.68 -4.89 3.86
C ASP A 305 25.74 -4.89 2.62
N GLY A 306 24.93 -3.85 2.49
CA GLY A 306 23.90 -3.68 1.45
C GLY A 306 22.55 -4.36 1.71
N VAL A 307 22.43 -5.29 2.66
CA VAL A 307 21.21 -6.10 2.87
C VAL A 307 20.91 -6.33 4.35
N PHE A 308 19.73 -5.95 4.79
CA PHE A 308 19.19 -6.29 6.11
C PHE A 308 18.14 -7.37 5.99
N VAL A 309 18.28 -8.47 6.74
CA VAL A 309 17.36 -9.60 6.69
C VAL A 309 16.58 -9.68 7.98
N ALA A 310 15.25 -9.75 7.89
CA ALA A 310 14.35 -9.96 9.02
C ALA A 310 13.64 -11.31 8.82
N ARG A 311 13.92 -12.28 9.68
CA ARG A 311 13.26 -13.59 9.65
C ARG A 311 12.18 -13.64 10.71
N VAL A 312 10.99 -14.05 10.30
CA VAL A 312 9.84 -14.23 11.19
C VAL A 312 9.39 -15.68 11.17
N ASP A 313 8.90 -16.13 12.33
CA ASP A 313 8.32 -17.45 12.44
C ASP A 313 7.01 -17.53 11.66
N GLU A 314 6.68 -18.74 11.17
CA GLU A 314 5.51 -19.02 10.33
C GLU A 314 4.20 -18.51 10.96
N ALA A 315 4.07 -18.62 12.28
CA ALA A 315 2.90 -18.15 13.02
C ALA A 315 2.79 -16.61 13.10
N ALA A 316 3.89 -15.86 12.95
CA ALA A 316 3.94 -14.42 13.19
C ALA A 316 3.56 -13.58 11.97
N ALA A 317 3.87 -14.03 10.74
CA ALA A 317 3.55 -13.29 9.51
C ALA A 317 3.14 -14.21 8.36
N GLY A 318 2.18 -15.12 8.62
CA GLY A 318 1.76 -16.17 7.68
C GLY A 318 1.08 -15.74 6.38
N THR A 319 1.19 -14.47 5.95
CA THR A 319 0.72 -14.04 4.63
C THR A 319 1.78 -13.22 3.89
N PRO A 320 1.88 -13.34 2.55
CA PRO A 320 2.80 -12.52 1.74
C PRO A 320 2.59 -11.01 1.96
N GLY A 321 1.34 -10.59 2.17
CA GLY A 321 0.99 -9.20 2.43
C GLY A 321 1.56 -8.67 3.75
N ARG A 322 1.51 -9.45 4.83
CA ARG A 322 2.09 -9.07 6.12
C ARG A 322 3.62 -8.96 6.02
N LEU A 323 4.28 -9.90 5.35
CA LEU A 323 5.72 -9.84 5.09
C LEU A 323 6.13 -8.60 4.29
N ALA A 324 5.33 -8.21 3.29
CA ALA A 324 5.59 -6.98 2.53
C ALA A 324 5.47 -5.71 3.40
N THR A 325 4.52 -5.65 4.34
CA THR A 325 4.43 -4.53 5.30
C THR A 325 5.63 -4.52 6.23
N LEU A 326 6.01 -5.69 6.77
CA LEU A 326 7.14 -5.84 7.66
C LEU A 326 8.45 -5.41 6.98
N ALA A 327 8.72 -5.85 5.75
CA ALA A 327 9.90 -5.45 4.99
C ALA A 327 9.97 -3.93 4.81
N ARG A 328 8.84 -3.29 4.51
CA ARG A 328 8.76 -1.82 4.37
C ARG A 328 9.02 -1.11 5.70
N LEU A 329 8.41 -1.55 6.79
CA LEU A 329 8.61 -0.94 8.11
C LEU A 329 10.03 -1.13 8.61
N ALA A 330 10.59 -2.34 8.48
CA ALA A 330 11.99 -2.58 8.78
C ALA A 330 12.90 -1.68 7.92
N ARG A 331 12.61 -1.49 6.63
CA ARG A 331 13.39 -0.58 5.76
C ARG A 331 13.35 0.87 6.24
N ASP A 332 12.16 1.34 6.61
CA ASP A 332 11.95 2.74 6.98
C ASP A 332 12.46 3.06 8.39
N PHE A 333 12.34 2.12 9.34
CA PHE A 333 12.53 2.40 10.77
C PHE A 333 13.66 1.65 11.46
N ARG A 334 14.13 0.50 10.92
CA ARG A 334 15.12 -0.36 11.60
C ARG A 334 16.41 -0.59 10.82
N SER A 335 16.33 -0.61 9.49
CA SER A 335 17.44 -1.02 8.63
C SER A 335 18.35 0.16 8.26
N PRO A 336 19.64 0.10 8.59
CA PRO A 336 20.62 1.04 8.05
C PRO A 336 20.94 0.74 6.58
N GLU A 337 20.62 -0.46 6.10
CA GLU A 337 20.92 -0.93 4.75
C GLU A 337 19.83 -0.50 3.74
N PRO A 338 20.19 -0.32 2.45
CA PRO A 338 19.28 0.15 1.42
C PRO A 338 18.22 -0.87 1.00
N LEU A 339 18.51 -2.17 1.16
CA LEU A 339 17.62 -3.29 0.85
C LEU A 339 17.27 -4.07 2.12
N VAL A 340 15.99 -4.34 2.31
CA VAL A 340 15.47 -5.26 3.32
C VAL A 340 14.88 -6.49 2.65
N VAL A 341 15.15 -7.66 3.23
CA VAL A 341 14.50 -8.92 2.89
C VAL A 341 13.81 -9.49 4.12
N ALA A 342 12.48 -9.45 4.15
CA ALA A 342 11.69 -10.15 5.17
C ALA A 342 11.37 -11.57 4.69
N VAL A 343 11.61 -12.57 5.53
CA VAL A 343 11.47 -13.99 5.15
C VAL A 343 10.58 -14.73 6.14
N GLY A 344 9.58 -15.43 5.61
CA GLY A 344 8.69 -16.31 6.38
C GLY A 344 7.91 -17.25 5.44
N ASP A 345 7.65 -18.48 5.89
CA ASP A 345 6.82 -19.47 5.20
C ASP A 345 7.05 -19.62 3.66
N GLY A 346 8.32 -19.80 3.26
CA GLY A 346 8.66 -19.95 1.84
C GLY A 346 8.38 -18.69 0.99
N ILE A 347 8.23 -17.53 1.61
CA ILE A 347 8.07 -16.23 0.95
C ILE A 347 9.19 -15.30 1.39
N ALA A 348 9.73 -14.55 0.44
CA ALA A 348 10.61 -13.42 0.68
C ALA A 348 9.97 -12.14 0.17
N ALA A 349 9.78 -11.16 1.06
CA ALA A 349 9.38 -9.81 0.69
C ALA A 349 10.61 -8.90 0.68
N THR A 350 10.85 -8.24 -0.45
CA THR A 350 11.96 -7.32 -0.63
C THR A 350 11.43 -5.89 -0.60
N SER A 351 12.13 -5.01 0.13
CA SER A 351 11.83 -3.57 0.10
C SER A 351 13.12 -2.78 -0.03
N ALA A 352 13.17 -1.91 -1.03
CA ALA A 352 14.27 -1.00 -1.31
C ALA A 352 13.80 0.45 -1.31
N ARG A 353 14.71 1.38 -1.02
CA ARG A 353 14.38 2.82 -0.98
C ARG A 353 14.13 3.38 -2.37
N GLU A 354 15.01 3.05 -3.30
CA GLU A 354 15.04 3.64 -4.65
C GLU A 354 14.77 2.56 -5.69
N SER A 355 15.58 1.50 -5.70
CA SER A 355 15.44 0.39 -6.63
C SER A 355 16.15 -0.88 -6.11
N GLY A 356 15.99 -2.00 -6.82
CA GLY A 356 16.65 -3.28 -6.54
C GLY A 356 15.80 -4.31 -5.80
N ALA A 357 14.57 -3.97 -5.38
CA ALA A 357 13.66 -4.94 -4.76
C ALA A 357 13.23 -6.03 -5.75
N ALA A 358 12.84 -5.64 -6.97
CA ALA A 358 12.49 -6.57 -8.05
C ALA A 358 13.66 -7.48 -8.44
N ASP A 359 14.86 -6.93 -8.60
CA ASP A 359 16.06 -7.69 -8.95
C ASP A 359 16.39 -8.75 -7.89
N ALA A 360 16.34 -8.37 -6.61
CA ALA A 360 16.54 -9.28 -5.49
C ALA A 360 15.45 -10.37 -5.46
N ALA A 361 14.17 -10.01 -5.64
CA ALA A 361 13.07 -10.97 -5.67
C ALA A 361 13.21 -11.96 -6.84
N ALA A 362 13.57 -11.47 -8.04
CA ALA A 362 13.81 -12.28 -9.22
C ALA A 362 14.97 -13.26 -9.00
N THR A 363 16.09 -12.80 -8.44
CA THR A 363 17.23 -13.66 -8.09
C THR A 363 16.84 -14.74 -7.08
N LEU A 364 16.11 -14.36 -6.02
CA LEU A 364 15.66 -15.32 -5.01
C LEU A 364 14.72 -16.38 -5.59
N ALA A 365 13.75 -15.98 -6.41
CA ALA A 365 12.83 -16.92 -7.06
C ALA A 365 13.53 -17.84 -8.07
N ALA A 366 14.60 -17.38 -8.72
CA ALA A 366 15.35 -18.17 -9.69
C ALA A 366 16.31 -19.18 -9.03
N GLU A 367 17.01 -18.78 -7.97
CA GLU A 367 18.03 -19.61 -7.29
C GLU A 367 17.39 -20.57 -6.27
N PHE A 368 16.24 -20.21 -5.67
CA PHE A 368 15.58 -20.99 -4.63
C PHE A 368 14.10 -21.25 -4.95
N PRO A 369 13.75 -21.85 -6.10
CA PRO A 369 12.38 -21.88 -6.58
C PRO A 369 11.42 -22.62 -5.64
N ALA A 370 10.27 -21.99 -5.35
CA ALA A 370 9.09 -22.67 -4.82
C ALA A 370 8.28 -23.32 -5.96
N ALA A 371 7.63 -24.45 -5.69
CA ALA A 371 6.98 -25.26 -6.73
C ALA A 371 5.86 -24.55 -7.52
N ALA A 372 5.28 -23.46 -7.00
CA ALA A 372 4.09 -22.82 -7.56
C ALA A 372 4.14 -21.29 -7.62
N VAL A 373 5.22 -20.66 -7.16
CA VAL A 373 5.27 -19.21 -6.94
C VAL A 373 6.56 -18.65 -7.53
N GLY A 374 6.43 -17.75 -8.49
CA GLY A 374 7.54 -16.96 -9.03
C GLY A 374 7.82 -15.73 -8.18
N TRP A 375 7.95 -14.58 -8.83
CA TRP A 375 8.03 -13.28 -8.16
C TRP A 375 7.07 -12.28 -8.79
N THR A 376 6.73 -11.23 -8.04
CA THR A 376 5.93 -10.10 -8.51
C THR A 376 6.31 -8.83 -7.76
N GLY A 377 5.90 -7.68 -8.28
CA GLY A 377 6.18 -6.36 -7.72
C GLY A 377 7.05 -5.51 -8.65
N GLY A 378 7.65 -4.48 -8.07
CA GLY A 378 8.36 -3.43 -8.80
C GLY A 378 9.69 -3.04 -8.14
N PRO A 379 10.30 -1.92 -8.59
CA PRO A 379 11.67 -1.56 -8.23
C PRO A 379 11.89 -1.36 -6.72
N THR A 380 10.88 -0.89 -5.99
CA THR A 380 10.98 -0.56 -4.55
C THR A 380 10.39 -1.64 -3.63
N ARG A 381 9.50 -2.49 -4.13
CA ARG A 381 8.82 -3.53 -3.35
C ARG A 381 8.51 -4.73 -4.23
N ALA A 382 8.91 -5.92 -3.80
CA ALA A 382 8.58 -7.14 -4.50
C ALA A 382 8.41 -8.32 -3.54
N LEU A 383 7.79 -9.38 -4.05
CA LEU A 383 7.57 -10.65 -3.37
C LEU A 383 8.13 -11.77 -4.24
N ALA A 384 8.78 -12.74 -3.60
CA ALA A 384 9.28 -13.95 -4.23
C ALA A 384 8.83 -15.18 -3.44
N GLY A 385 8.34 -16.19 -4.15
CA GLY A 385 8.25 -17.54 -3.61
C GLY A 385 9.63 -18.17 -3.58
N ILE A 386 10.01 -18.70 -2.42
CA ILE A 386 11.28 -19.39 -2.21
C ILE A 386 11.09 -20.74 -1.53
N ALA A 387 12.04 -21.65 -1.70
CA ALA A 387 12.03 -22.92 -0.97
C ALA A 387 12.03 -22.68 0.56
N THR A 388 11.11 -23.35 1.26
CA THR A 388 11.03 -23.26 2.73
C THR A 388 12.34 -23.72 3.37
N GLY A 389 12.82 -22.97 4.36
CA GLY A 389 14.07 -23.27 5.06
C GLY A 389 15.35 -22.80 4.36
N THR A 390 15.24 -22.05 3.25
CA THR A 390 16.42 -21.48 2.57
C THR A 390 17.33 -20.72 3.56
N PRO A 391 18.64 -21.04 3.64
CA PRO A 391 19.55 -20.38 4.58
C PRO A 391 19.79 -18.90 4.25
N VAL A 392 19.72 -18.00 5.25
CA VAL A 392 19.97 -16.56 5.06
C VAL A 392 21.32 -16.27 4.38
N PRO A 393 22.44 -16.93 4.76
CA PRO A 393 23.73 -16.65 4.12
C PRO A 393 23.73 -16.91 2.60
N GLU A 394 23.00 -17.93 2.15
CA GLU A 394 22.88 -18.27 0.74
C GLU A 394 22.03 -17.24 -0.02
N MET A 395 20.92 -16.79 0.58
CA MET A 395 20.08 -15.72 0.03
C MET A 395 20.89 -14.43 -0.17
N VAL A 396 21.64 -14.02 0.85
CA VAL A 396 22.47 -12.80 0.80
C VAL A 396 23.57 -12.93 -0.24
N ALA A 397 24.22 -14.10 -0.33
CA ALA A 397 25.24 -14.36 -1.34
C ALA A 397 24.68 -14.32 -2.77
N ALA A 398 23.46 -14.81 -3.00
CA ALA A 398 22.78 -14.75 -4.29
C ALA A 398 22.51 -13.30 -4.71
N ILE A 399 21.90 -12.49 -3.83
CA ILE A 399 21.58 -11.09 -4.10
C ILE A 399 22.84 -10.29 -4.44
N ARG A 400 23.92 -10.46 -3.67
CA ARG A 400 25.15 -9.70 -3.86
C ARG A 400 25.88 -10.02 -5.17
N ARG A 401 25.86 -11.29 -5.62
CA ARG A 401 26.49 -11.68 -6.89
C ARG A 401 25.92 -10.91 -8.08
N GLN A 402 24.64 -10.53 -8.03
CA GLN A 402 23.97 -9.78 -9.07
C GLN A 402 24.34 -8.28 -9.07
N SER A 403 24.74 -7.72 -7.92
CA SER A 403 25.09 -6.31 -7.76
C SER A 403 26.54 -5.98 -8.16
N THR A 404 27.34 -6.99 -8.48
CA THR A 404 28.70 -6.92 -9.07
C THR A 404 28.65 -7.22 -10.55
#